data_AF-A0A6J5A5A6-F1
#
_entry.id   AF-A0A6J5A5A6-F1
#
_cell.length_a   1.000
_cell.length_b   1.000
_cell.length_c   1.000
_cell.angle_alpha   90.00
_cell.angle_beta   90.00
_cell.angle_gamma   90.00
#
_symmetry.space_group_name_H-M   'P 1'
#
loop_
_entity.id
_entity.type
_entity.pdbx_description
1 polymer ?
#
loop_
_entity_poly.entity_id
_entity_poly.type
_entity_poly.pdbx_seq_one_letter_code
_entity_poly.pdbx_strand_id
1 'polypeptide(L)'
;MLLSDEELARLDGVAPFLESEAKTSLNFAPHYEVTAEFEAHLQPGLRIRAPASDAGRAEPRDADTPPYPLNLFVGVPLDELRQLAQADDSKREAMIASFGASFTPRLLRAIETEMPGAINLDAGVQNEAGTLSVMLAELSQT
;
A
#
# COMPACT_ATOMS: atom_id res chain seq x y z
N MET A 1 -18.75 -8.14 2.63
CA MET A 1 -19.33 -8.04 1.27
C MET A 1 -18.24 -7.57 0.33
N LEU A 2 -17.98 -8.29 -0.76
CA LEU A 2 -17.02 -7.87 -1.80
C LEU A 2 -17.57 -6.67 -2.58
N LEU A 3 -16.69 -5.98 -3.31
CA LEU A 3 -17.05 -4.86 -4.19
C LEU A 3 -17.82 -5.39 -5.41
N SER A 4 -18.81 -4.65 -5.88
CA SER A 4 -19.52 -4.95 -7.12
C SER A 4 -18.65 -4.67 -8.35
N ASP A 5 -18.95 -5.30 -9.48
CA ASP A 5 -18.22 -5.09 -10.76
C ASP A 5 -18.21 -3.61 -11.19
N GLU A 6 -19.33 -2.91 -10.98
CA GLU A 6 -19.42 -1.46 -11.20
C GLU A 6 -18.52 -0.64 -10.27
N GLU A 7 -18.39 -1.04 -9.00
CA GLU A 7 -17.50 -0.38 -8.05
C GLU A 7 -16.04 -0.63 -8.41
N LEU A 8 -15.72 -1.85 -8.85
CA LEU A 8 -14.39 -2.23 -9.34
C LEU A 8 -13.99 -1.45 -10.59
N ALA A 9 -14.88 -1.31 -11.57
CA ALA A 9 -14.61 -0.52 -12.77
C ALA A 9 -14.35 0.96 -12.45
N ARG A 10 -15.07 1.51 -11.46
CA ARG A 10 -14.80 2.88 -10.98
C ARG A 10 -13.48 2.98 -10.21
N LEU A 11 -13.13 1.94 -9.45
CA LEU A 11 -11.87 1.86 -8.73
C LEU A 11 -10.67 1.73 -9.66
N ASP A 12 -10.80 1.00 -10.76
CA ASP A 12 -9.78 0.90 -11.80
C ASP A 12 -9.45 2.29 -12.39
N GLY A 13 -10.47 3.13 -12.59
CA GLY A 13 -10.29 4.52 -13.01
C GLY A 13 -9.58 5.41 -11.99
N VAL A 14 -9.62 5.08 -10.68
CA VAL A 14 -8.94 5.84 -9.62
C VAL A 14 -7.65 5.23 -9.13
N ALA A 15 -7.38 3.97 -9.47
CA ALA A 15 -6.15 3.24 -9.17
C ALA A 15 -4.87 4.07 -9.43
N PRO A 16 -4.67 4.69 -10.61
CA PRO A 16 -3.45 5.48 -10.86
C PRO A 16 -3.30 6.68 -9.93
N PHE A 17 -4.41 7.23 -9.43
CA PHE A 17 -4.37 8.35 -8.48
C PHE A 17 -4.02 7.87 -7.08
N LEU A 18 -4.58 6.74 -6.64
CA LEU A 18 -4.22 6.13 -5.35
C LEU A 18 -2.76 5.69 -5.32
N GLU A 19 -2.26 5.10 -6.41
CA GLU A 19 -0.84 4.76 -6.59
C GLU A 19 0.05 6.00 -6.51
N SER A 20 -0.31 7.08 -7.22
CA SER A 20 0.43 8.35 -7.22
C SER A 20 0.46 9.00 -5.84
N GLU A 21 -0.67 9.06 -5.14
CA GLU A 21 -0.76 9.65 -3.81
C GLU A 21 0.00 8.83 -2.77
N ALA A 22 -0.14 7.50 -2.81
CA ALA A 22 0.64 6.61 -1.94
C ALA A 22 2.14 6.77 -2.22
N LYS A 23 2.57 6.80 -3.48
CA LYS A 23 3.96 7.04 -3.85
C LYS A 23 4.47 8.40 -3.39
N THR A 24 3.64 9.44 -3.51
CA THR A 24 3.96 10.80 -3.04
C THR A 24 4.10 10.84 -1.52
N SER A 25 3.24 10.12 -0.80
CA SER A 25 3.33 10.00 0.67
C SER A 25 4.59 9.25 1.13
N LEU A 26 5.11 8.35 0.30
CA LEU A 26 6.38 7.63 0.47
C LEU A 26 7.58 8.44 -0.08
N ASN A 27 7.58 9.76 0.05
CA ASN A 27 8.64 10.63 -0.48
C ASN A 27 10.05 10.31 0.08
N PHE A 28 10.16 9.65 1.23
CA PHE A 28 11.43 9.16 1.78
C PHE A 28 11.99 7.96 1.00
N ALA A 29 11.15 7.25 0.25
CA ALA A 29 11.48 6.08 -0.56
C ALA A 29 10.97 6.25 -2.02
N PRO A 30 11.49 7.24 -2.77
CA PRO A 30 10.97 7.59 -4.10
C PRO A 30 11.17 6.48 -5.16
N HIS A 31 12.04 5.53 -4.86
CA HIS A 31 12.37 4.40 -5.72
C HIS A 31 11.39 3.23 -5.58
N TYR A 32 10.46 3.26 -4.62
CA TYR A 32 9.52 2.18 -4.42
C TYR A 32 8.47 2.15 -5.53
N GLU A 33 8.13 0.93 -5.93
CA GLU A 33 7.03 0.64 -6.83
C GLU A 33 5.77 0.47 -6.00
N VAL A 34 4.74 1.24 -6.34
CA VAL A 34 3.40 1.12 -5.75
C VAL A 34 2.46 0.67 -6.86
N THR A 35 1.76 -0.43 -6.64
CA THR A 35 0.79 -0.99 -7.60
C THR A 35 -0.55 -1.22 -6.93
N ALA A 36 -1.64 -0.76 -7.53
CA ALA A 36 -2.99 -1.05 -7.07
C ALA A 36 -3.41 -2.46 -7.49
N GLU A 37 -3.93 -3.24 -6.54
CA GLU A 37 -4.44 -4.59 -6.75
C GLU A 37 -5.86 -4.65 -6.21
N PHE A 38 -6.85 -4.43 -7.08
CA PHE A 38 -8.28 -4.38 -6.71
C PHE A 38 -9.10 -5.57 -7.23
N GLU A 39 -8.47 -6.67 -7.62
CA GLU A 39 -9.17 -7.82 -8.22
C GLU A 39 -10.29 -8.40 -7.32
N ALA A 40 -11.42 -8.77 -7.94
CA ALA A 40 -12.64 -9.23 -7.26
C ALA A 40 -12.46 -10.48 -6.36
N HIS A 41 -11.36 -11.21 -6.50
CA HIS A 41 -11.08 -12.44 -5.77
C HIS A 41 -10.04 -12.27 -4.66
N LEU A 42 -9.47 -11.07 -4.51
CA LEU A 42 -8.45 -10.74 -3.53
C LEU A 42 -8.95 -9.60 -2.61
N GLN A 43 -8.26 -9.41 -1.48
CA GLN A 43 -8.47 -8.18 -0.72
C GLN A 43 -7.97 -7.02 -1.59
N PRO A 44 -8.75 -5.95 -1.78
CA PRO A 44 -8.31 -4.82 -2.56
C PRO A 44 -7.32 -3.96 -1.75
N GLY A 45 -6.24 -3.55 -2.40
CA GLY A 45 -5.18 -2.83 -1.72
C GLY A 45 -4.09 -2.30 -2.64
N LEU A 46 -2.98 -1.88 -2.03
CA LEU A 46 -1.79 -1.42 -2.70
C LEU A 46 -0.62 -2.34 -2.37
N ARG A 47 0.15 -2.74 -3.38
CA ARG A 47 1.41 -3.46 -3.21
C ARG A 47 2.57 -2.47 -3.30
N ILE A 48 3.40 -2.45 -2.26
CA ILE A 48 4.63 -1.66 -2.17
C ILE A 48 5.81 -2.61 -2.34
N ARG A 49 6.67 -2.33 -3.32
CA ARG A 49 7.90 -3.08 -3.57
C ARG A 49 9.10 -2.16 -3.58
N ALA A 50 10.15 -2.52 -2.85
CA ALA A 50 11.44 -1.87 -3.01
C ALA A 50 12.16 -2.51 -4.20
N PRO A 51 12.86 -1.71 -5.04
CA PRO A 51 13.66 -2.27 -6.11
C PRO A 51 14.80 -3.10 -5.50
N ALA A 52 15.15 -4.21 -6.16
CA ALA A 52 16.17 -5.13 -5.67
C ALA A 52 17.54 -4.48 -5.40
N SER A 53 17.82 -3.32 -6.02
CA SER A 53 19.05 -2.53 -5.80
C SER A 53 19.09 -1.74 -4.49
N ASP A 54 17.92 -1.49 -3.87
CA ASP A 54 17.80 -0.75 -2.61
C ASP A 54 17.80 -1.70 -1.40
N ALA A 55 17.39 -2.95 -1.64
CA ALA A 55 17.42 -4.06 -0.70
C ALA A 55 18.86 -4.48 -0.37
N GLY A 56 19.52 -3.67 0.46
CA GLY A 56 20.90 -3.89 0.81
C GLY A 56 21.85 -3.38 -0.27
N ARG A 57 22.37 -2.17 -0.03
CA ARG A 57 23.70 -1.74 -0.51
C ARG A 57 24.85 -2.63 0.03
N ALA A 58 24.53 -3.75 0.66
CA ALA A 58 25.45 -4.78 1.08
C ALA A 58 25.63 -5.76 -0.09
N GLU A 59 26.89 -6.11 -0.33
CA GLU A 59 27.39 -7.11 -1.27
C GLU A 59 26.45 -8.32 -1.46
N PRO A 60 26.44 -8.97 -2.64
CA PRO A 60 25.49 -10.03 -2.99
C PRO A 60 25.54 -11.17 -1.97
N ARG A 61 24.70 -11.07 -0.94
CA ARG A 61 24.40 -12.14 -0.02
C ARG A 61 23.42 -13.05 -0.73
N ASP A 62 23.57 -14.35 -0.52
CA ASP A 62 22.65 -15.37 -1.01
C ASP A 62 21.20 -14.89 -0.84
N ALA A 63 20.45 -14.90 -1.95
CA ALA A 63 19.07 -14.39 -2.03
C ALA A 63 18.08 -15.08 -1.06
N ASP A 64 18.54 -16.12 -0.37
CA ASP A 64 17.84 -16.88 0.65
C ASP A 64 18.15 -16.45 2.09
N THR A 65 19.00 -15.44 2.30
CA THR A 65 19.34 -14.94 3.65
C THR A 65 18.76 -13.54 3.87
N PRO A 66 17.98 -13.32 4.94
CA PRO A 66 17.47 -11.98 5.25
C PRO A 66 18.62 -10.98 5.46
N PRO A 67 18.41 -9.69 5.14
CA PRO A 67 17.14 -9.07 4.75
C PRO A 67 16.73 -9.27 3.27
N TYR A 68 15.46 -9.57 3.01
CA TYR A 68 14.86 -9.65 1.67
C TYR A 68 14.37 -8.28 1.19
N PRO A 69 14.26 -8.03 -0.13
CA PRO A 69 13.62 -6.82 -0.65
C PRO A 69 12.18 -6.68 -0.16
N LEU A 70 11.77 -5.46 0.15
CA LEU A 70 10.41 -5.14 0.56
C LEU A 70 9.41 -5.56 -0.53
N ASN A 71 8.44 -6.36 -0.14
CA ASN A 71 7.30 -6.79 -0.90
C ASN A 71 6.09 -6.87 0.05
N LEU A 72 5.46 -5.71 0.24
CA LEU A 72 4.40 -5.51 1.20
C LEU A 72 3.08 -5.27 0.47
N PHE A 73 2.09 -6.10 0.75
CA PHE A 73 0.71 -5.88 0.41
C PHE A 73 0.02 -5.08 1.52
N VAL A 74 -0.64 -3.99 1.13
CA VAL A 74 -1.32 -3.07 2.04
C VAL A 74 -2.79 -3.10 1.70
N GLY A 75 -3.57 -3.83 2.49
CA GLY A 75 -5.03 -3.90 2.37
C GLY A 75 -5.66 -2.55 2.70
N VAL A 76 -6.52 -2.07 1.80
CA VAL A 76 -7.29 -0.84 2.02
C VAL A 76 -8.70 -1.24 2.47
N PRO A 77 -9.27 -0.56 3.49
CA PRO A 77 -10.62 -0.86 3.96
C PRO A 77 -11.65 -0.81 2.84
N LEU A 78 -12.49 -1.85 2.78
CA LEU A 78 -13.54 -1.96 1.76
C LEU A 78 -14.52 -0.80 1.81
N ASP A 79 -14.80 -0.26 3.01
CA ASP A 79 -15.72 0.86 3.17
C ASP A 79 -15.17 2.13 2.51
N GLU A 80 -13.89 2.42 2.70
CA GLU A 80 -13.18 3.54 2.09
C GLU A 80 -13.18 3.43 0.55
N LEU A 81 -12.93 2.23 0.01
CA LEU A 81 -12.98 1.96 -1.42
C LEU A 81 -14.40 2.08 -1.99
N ARG A 82 -15.43 1.60 -1.29
CA ARG A 82 -16.83 1.80 -1.71
C ARG A 82 -17.19 3.28 -1.73
N GLN A 83 -16.79 4.04 -0.71
CA GLN A 83 -17.02 5.47 -0.67
C GLN A 83 -16.33 6.19 -1.84
N LEU A 84 -15.09 5.81 -2.19
CA LEU A 84 -14.37 6.31 -3.36
C LEU A 84 -15.08 5.97 -4.68
N ALA A 85 -15.56 4.74 -4.83
CA ALA A 85 -16.29 4.30 -6.01
C ALA A 85 -17.63 5.03 -6.19
N GLN A 86 -18.31 5.34 -5.09
CA GLN A 86 -19.62 6.00 -5.11
C GLN A 86 -19.52 7.53 -5.10
N ALA A 87 -18.36 8.10 -4.77
CA ALA A 87 -18.16 9.54 -4.70
C ALA A 87 -18.21 10.21 -6.09
N ASP A 88 -18.83 11.38 -6.14
CA ASP A 88 -18.73 12.33 -7.26
C ASP A 88 -17.31 12.89 -7.39
N ASP A 89 -16.95 13.46 -8.54
CA ASP A 89 -15.58 13.87 -8.87
C ASP A 89 -14.91 14.73 -7.78
N SER A 90 -15.56 15.80 -7.32
CA SER A 90 -14.96 16.68 -6.30
C SER A 90 -14.78 16.00 -4.93
N LYS A 91 -15.68 15.10 -4.56
CA LYS A 91 -15.57 14.36 -3.29
C LYS A 91 -14.48 13.30 -3.39
N ARG A 92 -14.40 12.63 -4.54
CA ARG A 92 -13.37 11.64 -4.84
C ARG A 92 -11.97 12.24 -4.80
N GLU A 93 -11.75 13.40 -5.42
CA GLU A 93 -10.47 14.12 -5.35
C GLU A 93 -10.07 14.43 -3.91
N ALA A 94 -11.00 14.93 -3.09
CA ALA A 94 -10.74 15.20 -1.67
C ALA A 94 -10.42 13.93 -0.87
N MET A 95 -11.10 12.82 -1.18
CA MET A 95 -10.82 11.51 -0.57
C MET A 95 -9.47 10.96 -0.98
N ILE A 96 -9.09 11.07 -2.25
CA ILE A 96 -7.78 10.65 -2.77
C ILE A 96 -6.66 11.44 -2.08
N ALA A 97 -6.78 12.77 -1.98
CA ALA A 97 -5.80 13.60 -1.28
C ALA A 97 -5.72 13.26 0.21
N SER A 98 -6.85 12.99 0.86
CA SER A 98 -6.90 12.58 2.27
C SER A 98 -6.28 11.20 2.49
N PHE A 99 -6.47 10.29 1.53
CA PHE A 99 -5.83 8.98 1.51
C PHE A 99 -4.30 9.16 1.46
N GLY A 100 -3.77 9.92 0.49
CA GLY A 100 -2.33 10.21 0.40
C GLY A 100 -1.75 10.81 1.68
N ALA A 101 -2.43 11.81 2.26
CA ALA A 101 -1.99 12.47 3.48
C ALA A 101 -1.96 11.54 4.72
N SER A 102 -2.85 10.54 4.76
CA SER A 102 -2.96 9.61 5.88
C SER A 102 -2.30 8.25 5.63
N PHE A 103 -1.85 7.96 4.41
CA PHE A 103 -1.35 6.65 4.01
C PHE A 103 -0.11 6.24 4.81
N THR A 104 0.99 7.01 4.71
CA THR A 104 2.24 6.74 5.43
C THR A 104 2.07 6.54 6.94
N PRO A 105 1.39 7.44 7.69
CA PRO A 105 1.21 7.24 9.13
C PRO A 105 0.33 6.03 9.46
N ARG A 106 -0.70 5.71 8.65
CA ARG A 106 -1.52 4.50 8.82
C ARG A 106 -0.71 3.24 8.53
N LEU A 107 0.12 3.26 7.49
CA LEU A 107 0.99 2.16 7.10
C LEU A 107 2.02 1.83 8.18
N LEU A 108 2.73 2.85 8.69
CA LEU A 108 3.71 2.69 9.76
C LEU A 108 3.06 2.06 10.99
N ARG A 109 1.89 2.59 11.39
CA ARG A 109 1.14 2.04 12.52
C ARG A 109 0.68 0.60 12.30
N ALA A 110 0.23 0.26 11.07
CA ALA A 110 -0.18 -1.10 10.73
C ALA A 110 1.02 -2.07 10.82
N ILE A 111 2.17 -1.69 10.28
CA ILE A 111 3.42 -2.46 10.38
C ILE A 111 3.84 -2.63 11.84
N GLU A 112 3.83 -1.56 12.64
CA GLU A 112 4.19 -1.65 14.07
C GLU A 112 3.23 -2.53 14.87
N THR A 113 1.96 -2.60 14.47
CA THR A 113 0.92 -3.37 15.19
C THR A 113 0.91 -4.84 14.77
N GLU A 114 0.96 -5.11 13.46
CA GLU A 114 0.81 -6.46 12.91
C GLU A 114 2.14 -7.17 12.72
N MET A 115 3.21 -6.43 12.40
CA MET A 115 4.51 -6.95 12.00
C MET A 115 5.68 -6.21 12.67
N PRO A 116 5.69 -6.09 14.01
CA PRO A 116 6.69 -5.31 14.73
C PRO A 116 8.10 -5.84 14.47
N GLY A 117 8.96 -4.99 13.90
CA GLY A 117 10.36 -5.33 13.61
C GLY A 117 10.57 -6.31 12.46
N ALA A 118 9.52 -6.72 11.74
CA ALA A 118 9.67 -7.59 10.57
C ALA A 118 9.98 -6.80 9.29
N ILE A 119 9.61 -5.51 9.24
CA ILE A 119 9.76 -4.65 8.06
C ILE A 119 10.57 -3.41 8.43
N ASN A 120 11.57 -3.09 7.62
CA ASN A 120 12.27 -1.81 7.64
C ASN A 120 11.96 -1.05 6.35
N LEU A 121 10.97 -0.16 6.43
CA LEU A 121 10.52 0.68 5.31
C LEU A 121 11.53 1.73 4.88
N ASP A 122 12.47 2.14 5.74
CA ASP A 122 13.49 3.12 5.37
C ASP A 122 14.59 2.45 4.54
N ALA A 123 14.95 1.22 4.92
CA ALA A 123 15.96 0.42 4.24
C ALA A 123 15.41 -0.43 3.07
N GLY A 124 14.10 -0.42 2.82
CA GLY A 124 13.48 -1.17 1.72
C GLY A 124 13.59 -2.68 1.86
N VAL A 125 13.55 -3.17 3.10
CA VAL A 125 13.75 -4.59 3.37
C VAL A 125 12.77 -5.18 4.38
N GLN A 126 12.63 -6.50 4.33
CA GLN A 126 11.85 -7.29 5.27
C GLN A 126 12.66 -8.52 5.74
N ASN A 127 12.33 -9.01 6.94
CA ASN A 127 13.01 -10.14 7.56
C ASN A 127 12.45 -11.50 7.15
N GLU A 128 11.27 -11.53 6.53
CA GLU A 128 10.61 -12.75 6.05
C GLU A 128 10.61 -12.80 4.52
N ALA A 129 10.73 -13.99 3.94
CA ALA A 129 10.63 -14.17 2.50
C ALA A 129 9.17 -14.11 2.04
N GLY A 130 8.95 -13.60 0.82
CA GLY A 130 7.63 -13.56 0.19
C GLY A 130 6.86 -12.27 0.44
N THR A 131 5.56 -12.28 0.14
CA THR A 131 4.70 -11.11 0.30
C THR A 131 4.18 -11.04 1.74
N LEU A 132 4.56 -9.98 2.45
CA LEU A 132 3.93 -9.65 3.73
C LEU A 132 2.65 -8.85 3.49
N SER A 133 1.66 -8.98 4.36
CA SER A 133 0.38 -8.30 4.22
C SER A 133 0.02 -7.57 5.52
N VAL A 134 -0.33 -6.29 5.40
CA VAL A 134 -0.85 -5.47 6.51
C VAL A 134 -2.16 -4.82 6.09
N MET A 135 -3.03 -4.52 7.05
CA MET A 135 -4.31 -3.86 6.83
C MET A 135 -4.26 -2.44 7.36
N LEU A 136 -4.59 -1.45 6.51
CA LEU A 136 -4.73 -0.08 7.00
C LEU A 136 -5.92 0.00 7.96
N ALA A 137 -5.71 0.60 9.13
CA ALA A 137 -6.80 0.97 10.02
C ALA A 137 -7.77 1.93 9.31
N GLU A 138 -9.06 1.83 9.59
CA GLU A 138 -10.06 2.72 8.97
C GLU A 138 -9.76 4.20 9.23
N LEU A 139 -10.09 5.07 8.26
CA LEU A 139 -10.12 6.50 8.49
C LEU A 139 -11.15 6.77 9.59
N SER A 140 -10.66 6.98 10.81
CA SER A 140 -11.52 7.43 11.90
C SER A 140 -12.10 8.79 11.48
N GLN A 141 -13.40 8.82 11.20
CA GLN A 141 -14.12 10.06 10.95
C GLN A 141 -14.04 10.91 12.23
N THR A 142 -13.09 11.85 12.28
CA THR A 142 -13.10 12.96 13.24
C THR A 142 -13.93 14.10 12.71
#